data_AF-A0A2E3MSE2-F1
#
_entry.id   AF-A0A2E3MSE2-F1
#
_cell.length_a   1.000
_cell.length_b   1.000
_cell.length_c   1.000
_cell.angle_alpha   90.00
_cell.angle_beta   90.00
_cell.angle_gamma   90.00
#
_symmetry.space_group_name_H-M   'P 1'
#
loop_
_entity.id
_entity.type
_entity.pdbx_description
1 polymer ?
#
loop_
_entity_poly.entity_id
_entity_poly.type
_entity_poly.pdbx_seq_one_letter_code
_entity_poly.pdbx_strand_id
1 'polypeptide(L)'
;MVKTRFRLVFDVLALVGGLVRYAKKPAPPGWFGTNVARTAESLPENPERSERFGVYAKTEPKNRSATVAGALAGVEKPVAPTEHWGQRVDTAPEFYAASDLSAFQVTLTRKWYRDAARAWGNYGPLESWIVGRSTVAARQLDQKYCRVRKKKDPALRVRDCLSRGHNFVSYVTDDSAGLNTRRNENEKWSGFLITMSGKYPGPEEEDYLPVILHEYFHGYQHAHIVSRKSSVRESLNRQHPWWAEGGAEYMAQLLCSRQPGVRTGYLRQTMDRQLKSLGDLPDNERISDIPYAENVRSSPLTWGRGLSHF
;
A
#
# COMPACT_ATOMS: atom_id res chain seq x y z
N MET A 1 19.01 -11.90 -71.43
CA MET A 1 17.53 -11.88 -71.49
C MET A 1 16.98 -11.04 -70.34
N VAL A 2 16.27 -9.95 -70.69
CA VAL A 2 15.19 -9.20 -69.99
C VAL A 2 15.35 -8.95 -68.47
N LYS A 3 15.79 -7.76 -68.02
CA LYS A 3 15.02 -6.52 -67.63
C LYS A 3 14.04 -6.76 -66.46
N THR A 4 13.98 -5.99 -65.36
CA THR A 4 13.69 -4.53 -65.26
C THR A 4 13.92 -4.08 -63.80
N ARG A 5 14.87 -3.17 -63.49
CA ARG A 5 14.71 -1.73 -63.16
C ARG A 5 13.51 -1.32 -62.29
N PHE A 6 13.77 -0.70 -61.14
CA PHE A 6 13.16 0.58 -60.76
C PHE A 6 14.17 1.43 -59.98
N ARG A 7 14.45 2.62 -60.52
CA ARG A 7 15.26 3.69 -59.92
C ARG A 7 14.61 4.99 -60.40
N LEU A 8 14.11 5.81 -59.48
CA LEU A 8 13.92 7.27 -59.59
C LEU A 8 13.47 7.76 -58.20
N VAL A 9 14.16 8.55 -57.38
CA VAL A 9 15.12 9.68 -57.51
C VAL A 9 14.42 11.06 -57.42
N PHE A 10 14.91 11.86 -56.46
CA PHE A 10 14.88 13.33 -56.27
C PHE A 10 13.55 14.00 -55.87
N ASP A 11 13.50 15.12 -55.14
CA ASP A 11 14.34 15.80 -54.13
C ASP A 11 13.54 17.09 -53.75
N VAL A 12 13.87 17.71 -52.61
CA VAL A 12 13.79 19.17 -52.37
C VAL A 12 12.41 19.88 -52.33
N LEU A 13 12.01 20.38 -51.14
CA LEU A 13 12.04 21.83 -50.84
C LEU A 13 11.72 22.15 -49.37
N ALA A 14 12.54 23.04 -48.82
CA ALA A 14 12.47 23.63 -47.50
C ALA A 14 11.56 24.87 -47.47
N LEU A 15 11.36 25.39 -46.24
CA LEU A 15 11.07 26.79 -45.88
C LEU A 15 9.62 27.30 -45.99
N VAL A 16 8.90 27.28 -44.86
CA VAL A 16 8.32 28.47 -44.16
C VAL A 16 8.22 28.04 -42.69
N GLY A 17 8.96 28.58 -41.71
CA GLY A 17 8.87 29.95 -41.23
C GLY A 17 7.97 29.98 -39.99
N GLY A 18 8.54 29.86 -38.78
CA GLY A 18 7.77 29.90 -37.53
C GLY A 18 8.63 29.74 -36.28
N LEU A 19 9.42 30.76 -35.95
CA LEU A 19 10.05 30.91 -34.63
C LEU A 19 8.96 30.96 -33.55
N VAL A 20 8.83 29.91 -32.73
CA VAL A 20 8.23 30.04 -31.40
C VAL A 20 9.35 30.25 -30.39
N ARG A 21 9.61 31.53 -30.08
CA ARG A 21 10.43 31.93 -28.95
C ARG A 21 9.70 31.54 -27.66
N TYR A 22 10.23 30.56 -26.92
CA TYR A 22 9.87 30.40 -25.51
C TYR A 22 10.49 31.56 -24.71
N ALA A 23 9.68 32.60 -24.50
CA ALA A 23 10.02 33.66 -23.57
C ALA A 23 9.94 33.12 -22.14
N LYS A 24 11.09 33.08 -21.46
CA LYS A 24 11.18 33.02 -19.99
C LYS A 24 10.35 34.17 -19.42
N LYS A 25 9.24 33.87 -18.74
CA LYS A 25 8.58 34.86 -17.88
C LYS A 25 9.48 35.08 -16.65
N PRO A 26 9.80 36.34 -16.28
CA PRO A 26 10.48 36.64 -15.04
C PRO A 26 9.55 36.39 -13.84
N ALA A 27 10.12 35.86 -12.76
CA ALA A 27 9.46 35.78 -11.47
C ALA A 27 9.17 37.20 -10.94
N PRO A 28 8.01 37.45 -10.29
CA PRO A 28 7.77 38.72 -9.62
C PRO A 28 8.68 38.87 -8.39
N PRO A 29 9.15 40.10 -8.09
CA PRO A 29 10.11 40.35 -7.03
C PRO A 29 9.46 40.44 -5.64
N GLY A 30 10.16 39.89 -4.65
CA GLY A 30 10.28 40.42 -3.29
C GLY A 30 9.03 40.48 -2.41
N TRP A 31 8.96 39.57 -1.43
CA TRP A 31 8.47 39.91 -0.09
C TRP A 31 9.50 39.43 0.94
N PHE A 32 10.19 40.40 1.55
CA PHE A 32 11.02 40.25 2.75
C PHE A 32 10.14 40.50 3.99
N GLY A 33 10.37 39.74 5.05
CA GLY A 33 9.81 39.95 6.40
C GLY A 33 8.42 39.35 6.58
N THR A 34 8.07 38.68 7.68
CA THR A 34 8.56 38.84 9.06
C THR A 34 8.35 37.53 9.84
N ASN A 35 9.25 37.27 10.79
CA ASN A 35 9.01 36.34 11.88
C ASN A 35 7.79 36.82 12.68
N VAL A 36 6.73 36.03 12.69
CA VAL A 36 5.68 36.13 13.71
C VAL A 36 5.76 34.86 14.54
N ALA A 37 6.45 34.95 15.67
CA ALA A 37 6.25 34.06 16.78
C ALA A 37 4.77 34.15 17.17
N ARG A 38 4.00 33.07 16.92
CA ARG A 38 2.66 32.94 17.47
C ARG A 38 2.77 32.13 18.75
N THR A 39 2.54 32.84 19.85
CA THR A 39 2.32 32.36 21.20
C THR A 39 1.42 31.13 21.21
N ALA A 40 1.90 30.07 21.85
CA ALA A 40 1.10 28.94 22.25
C ALA A 40 0.11 29.40 23.32
N GLU A 41 -1.15 29.63 22.94
CA GLU A 41 -2.25 29.65 23.89
C GLU A 41 -2.60 28.21 24.26
N SER A 42 -2.28 27.85 25.49
CA SER A 42 -2.64 26.61 26.16
C SER A 42 -4.16 26.48 26.26
N LEU A 43 -4.72 25.50 25.57
CA LEU A 43 -6.06 24.99 25.88
C LEU A 43 -5.96 23.97 27.02
N PRO A 44 -6.90 23.99 28.00
CA PRO A 44 -6.79 23.20 29.21
C PRO A 44 -6.94 21.69 28.95
N GLU A 45 -6.03 20.92 29.56
CA GLU A 45 -6.06 19.46 29.60
C GLU A 45 -7.35 18.98 30.29
N ASN A 46 -8.08 18.08 29.63
CA ASN A 46 -9.21 17.37 30.21
C ASN A 46 -8.69 16.10 30.93
N PRO A 47 -8.81 15.98 32.26
CA PRO A 47 -8.14 14.94 33.05
C PRO A 47 -8.82 13.55 33.05
N GLU A 48 -9.83 13.28 32.22
CA GLU A 48 -10.59 12.00 32.25
C GLU A 48 -10.22 10.97 31.15
N ARG A 49 -8.97 10.93 30.69
CA ARG A 49 -8.51 9.92 29.70
C ARG A 49 -7.36 9.02 30.18
N SER A 50 -7.25 8.76 31.48
CA SER A 50 -6.18 7.90 32.04
C SER A 50 -6.62 6.55 32.62
N GLU A 51 -7.91 6.16 32.56
CA GLU A 51 -8.36 4.89 33.14
C GLU A 51 -9.10 3.98 32.15
N ARG A 52 -8.35 3.40 31.19
CA ARG A 52 -8.70 2.07 30.65
C ARG A 52 -7.58 1.41 29.84
N PHE A 53 -6.40 1.25 30.42
CA PHE A 53 -5.42 0.27 29.91
C PHE A 53 -5.00 -0.63 31.07
N GLY A 54 -5.45 -1.89 30.99
CA GLY A 54 -5.21 -2.91 31.99
C GLY A 54 -3.71 -3.15 32.18
N VAL A 55 -3.30 -3.10 33.44
CA VAL A 55 -2.01 -3.49 33.97
C VAL A 55 -1.71 -4.94 33.58
N TYR A 56 -0.72 -5.18 32.72
CA TYR A 56 -0.06 -6.47 32.65
C TYR A 56 1.18 -6.43 33.54
N ALA A 57 1.12 -7.22 34.62
CA ALA A 57 2.20 -7.40 35.57
C ALA A 57 3.44 -7.99 34.90
N LYS A 58 4.61 -7.42 35.22
CA LYS A 58 5.92 -7.99 34.93
C LYS A 58 6.00 -9.40 35.53
N THR A 59 6.32 -10.39 34.70
CA THR A 59 6.85 -11.67 35.17
C THR A 59 8.21 -11.89 34.51
N GLU A 60 9.22 -12.13 35.35
CA GLU A 60 10.61 -12.37 34.97
C GLU A 60 10.79 -13.67 34.15
N PRO A 61 11.83 -13.75 33.30
CA PRO A 61 12.02 -14.91 32.43
C PRO A 61 12.61 -16.09 33.20
N LYS A 62 11.84 -17.19 33.33
CA LYS A 62 12.41 -18.48 33.72
C LYS A 62 13.03 -19.17 32.51
N ASN A 63 14.35 -19.29 32.58
CA ASN A 63 15.21 -20.18 31.79
C ASN A 63 14.55 -21.53 31.51
N ARG A 64 14.24 -21.83 30.24
CA ARG A 64 14.13 -23.21 29.74
C ARG A 64 14.64 -23.29 28.30
N SER A 65 15.86 -23.80 28.18
CA SER A 65 16.37 -24.41 26.96
C SER A 65 15.42 -25.52 26.53
N ALA A 66 14.76 -25.35 25.38
CA ALA A 66 13.98 -26.39 24.73
C ALA A 66 14.33 -26.37 23.25
N THR A 67 14.94 -27.46 22.82
CA THR A 67 15.41 -27.76 21.46
C THR A 67 14.35 -27.51 20.40
N VAL A 68 14.76 -26.83 19.33
CA VAL A 68 14.01 -26.52 18.11
C VAL A 68 13.76 -27.82 17.31
N ALA A 69 12.80 -28.65 17.75
CA ALA A 69 12.37 -29.82 16.98
C ALA A 69 10.93 -30.31 17.25
N GLY A 70 10.14 -29.64 18.12
CA GLY A 70 8.84 -30.18 18.57
C GLY A 70 7.57 -29.39 18.19
N ALA A 71 7.67 -28.28 17.44
CA ALA A 71 6.56 -27.33 17.32
C ALA A 71 5.63 -27.51 16.09
N LEU A 72 5.58 -28.69 15.46
CA LEU A 72 4.79 -28.94 14.24
C LEU A 72 3.71 -30.03 14.40
N ALA A 73 3.00 -30.05 15.52
CA ALA A 73 1.84 -30.93 15.68
C ALA A 73 0.69 -30.22 16.42
N GLY A 74 0.21 -29.11 15.85
CA GLY A 74 -1.14 -28.63 16.14
C GLY A 74 -2.05 -29.21 15.07
N VAL A 75 -3.06 -30.00 15.46
CA VAL A 75 -4.06 -30.56 14.54
C VAL A 75 -4.81 -29.39 13.89
N GLU A 76 -4.42 -29.03 12.67
CA GLU A 76 -5.16 -28.06 11.86
C GLU A 76 -6.56 -28.62 11.60
N LYS A 77 -7.59 -27.80 11.84
CA LYS A 77 -8.95 -28.14 11.39
C LYS A 77 -8.91 -28.40 9.88
N PRO A 78 -9.63 -29.43 9.37
CA PRO A 78 -9.61 -29.75 7.96
C PRO A 78 -9.93 -28.51 7.12
N VAL A 79 -9.00 -28.14 6.25
CA VAL A 79 -9.19 -27.12 5.23
C VAL A 79 -10.37 -27.55 4.37
N ALA A 80 -11.35 -26.66 4.17
CA ALA A 80 -12.46 -26.95 3.27
C ALA A 80 -11.88 -27.33 1.89
N PRO A 81 -12.35 -28.40 1.22
CA PRO A 81 -11.73 -28.97 0.00
C PRO A 81 -11.59 -28.05 -1.22
N THR A 82 -11.98 -26.77 -1.12
CA THR A 82 -12.06 -25.78 -2.20
C THR A 82 -11.22 -24.53 -1.95
N GLU A 83 -10.31 -24.54 -0.98
CA GLU A 83 -9.48 -23.36 -0.70
C GLU A 83 -8.24 -23.29 -1.60
N HIS A 84 -8.23 -22.34 -2.54
CA HIS A 84 -7.12 -22.07 -3.46
C HIS A 84 -6.02 -21.17 -2.86
N TRP A 85 -5.87 -21.13 -1.53
CA TRP A 85 -4.88 -20.26 -0.90
C TRP A 85 -3.46 -20.65 -1.30
N GLY A 86 -2.62 -19.65 -1.58
CA GLY A 86 -1.26 -19.85 -2.05
C GLY A 86 -1.16 -20.38 -3.48
N GLN A 87 -2.28 -20.54 -4.19
CA GLN A 87 -2.33 -20.93 -5.58
C GLN A 87 -2.74 -19.73 -6.44
N ARG A 88 -2.27 -19.71 -7.67
CA ARG A 88 -2.75 -18.76 -8.66
C ARG A 88 -4.18 -19.11 -9.06
N VAL A 89 -5.00 -18.08 -9.26
CA VAL A 89 -6.41 -18.21 -9.64
C VAL A 89 -6.71 -17.39 -10.89
N ASP A 90 -7.66 -17.87 -11.69
CA ASP A 90 -8.14 -17.13 -12.88
C ASP A 90 -9.26 -16.14 -12.55
N THR A 91 -9.80 -16.20 -11.33
CA THR A 91 -10.84 -15.28 -10.86
C THR A 91 -10.30 -13.86 -10.82
N ALA A 92 -10.95 -12.97 -11.57
CA ALA A 92 -10.60 -11.56 -11.58
C ALA A 92 -10.87 -10.89 -10.20
N PRO A 93 -10.04 -9.93 -9.78
CA PRO A 93 -10.30 -9.15 -8.58
C PRO A 93 -11.63 -8.37 -8.65
N GLU A 94 -12.31 -8.27 -7.51
CA GLU A 94 -13.51 -7.44 -7.38
C GLU A 94 -13.10 -5.99 -7.09
N PHE A 95 -13.72 -5.01 -7.75
CA PHE A 95 -13.45 -3.59 -7.52
C PHE A 95 -14.68 -2.85 -7.02
N TYR A 96 -14.50 -2.10 -5.94
CA TYR A 96 -15.50 -1.29 -5.29
C TYR A 96 -14.97 0.13 -5.14
N ALA A 97 -15.68 1.11 -5.68
CA ALA A 97 -15.26 2.50 -5.69
C ALA A 97 -16.29 3.37 -4.96
N ALA A 98 -15.82 4.35 -4.19
CA ALA A 98 -16.61 5.46 -3.70
C ALA A 98 -17.20 6.29 -4.86
N SER A 99 -18.34 6.94 -4.63
CA SER A 99 -19.10 7.65 -5.68
C SER A 99 -18.45 8.95 -6.14
N ASP A 100 -17.50 9.48 -5.38
CA ASP A 100 -16.76 10.72 -5.67
C ASP A 100 -15.49 10.48 -6.52
N LEU A 101 -15.24 9.25 -6.94
CA LEU A 101 -14.09 8.89 -7.76
C LEU A 101 -14.37 9.09 -9.25
N SER A 102 -13.36 9.60 -9.97
CA SER A 102 -13.42 9.69 -11.43
C SER A 102 -13.29 8.29 -12.06
N ALA A 103 -13.89 8.12 -13.24
CA ALA A 103 -13.72 6.90 -14.03
C ALA A 103 -12.24 6.65 -14.39
N PHE A 104 -11.47 7.73 -14.57
CA PHE A 104 -10.02 7.67 -14.81
C PHE A 104 -9.31 6.96 -13.67
N GLN A 105 -9.53 7.39 -12.42
CA GLN A 105 -8.86 6.80 -11.26
C GLN A 105 -9.18 5.30 -11.11
N VAL A 106 -10.46 4.92 -11.20
CA VAL A 106 -10.86 3.51 -11.10
C VAL A 106 -10.23 2.66 -12.22
N THR A 107 -10.17 3.19 -13.44
CA THR A 107 -9.54 2.53 -14.59
C THR A 107 -8.03 2.39 -14.40
N LEU A 108 -7.38 3.44 -13.90
CA LEU A 108 -5.96 3.45 -13.61
C LEU A 108 -5.62 2.41 -12.54
N THR A 109 -6.34 2.37 -11.42
CA THR A 109 -6.15 1.34 -10.38
C THR A 109 -6.30 -0.07 -10.96
N ARG A 110 -7.37 -0.34 -11.71
CA ARG A 110 -7.58 -1.65 -12.37
C ARG A 110 -6.44 -2.05 -13.29
N LYS A 111 -5.90 -1.11 -14.07
CA LYS A 111 -4.74 -1.35 -14.93
C LYS A 111 -3.55 -1.82 -14.11
N TRP A 112 -3.20 -1.10 -13.04
CA TRP A 112 -2.04 -1.42 -12.21
C TRP A 112 -2.17 -2.75 -11.47
N TYR A 113 -3.38 -3.07 -11.00
CA TYR A 113 -3.67 -4.42 -10.50
C TYR A 113 -3.40 -5.52 -11.52
N ARG A 114 -3.86 -5.32 -12.77
CA ARG A 114 -3.60 -6.30 -13.83
C ARG A 114 -2.11 -6.40 -14.13
N ASP A 115 -1.37 -5.31 -14.05
CA ASP A 115 0.08 -5.30 -14.31
C ASP A 115 0.83 -6.03 -13.20
N ALA A 116 0.47 -5.79 -11.94
CA ALA A 116 0.98 -6.52 -10.77
C ALA A 116 0.65 -8.03 -10.85
N ALA A 117 -0.59 -8.37 -11.18
CA ALA A 117 -1.02 -9.76 -11.34
C ALA A 117 -0.24 -10.50 -12.45
N ARG A 118 0.08 -9.81 -13.55
CA ARG A 118 0.92 -10.39 -14.62
C ARG A 118 2.37 -10.58 -14.16
N ALA A 119 2.90 -9.66 -13.35
CA ALA A 119 4.27 -9.70 -12.87
C ALA A 119 4.48 -10.78 -11.79
N TRP A 120 3.57 -10.86 -10.82
CA TRP A 120 3.76 -11.67 -9.60
C TRP A 120 2.80 -12.86 -9.50
N GLY A 121 1.75 -12.89 -10.31
CA GLY A 121 0.69 -13.89 -10.28
C GLY A 121 -0.57 -13.36 -9.62
N ASN A 122 -1.71 -13.89 -10.04
CA ASN A 122 -3.01 -13.54 -9.49
C ASN A 122 -3.37 -14.49 -8.34
N TYR A 123 -3.34 -14.00 -7.10
CA TYR A 123 -3.72 -14.75 -5.90
C TYR A 123 -5.01 -14.15 -5.32
N GLY A 124 -5.94 -14.99 -4.89
CA GLY A 124 -7.25 -14.52 -4.48
C GLY A 124 -8.09 -15.53 -3.70
N PRO A 125 -9.34 -15.17 -3.38
CA PRO A 125 -10.06 -13.99 -3.87
C PRO A 125 -9.49 -12.66 -3.37
N LEU A 126 -9.43 -11.65 -4.26
CA LEU A 126 -8.93 -10.31 -3.96
C LEU A 126 -10.03 -9.27 -4.20
N GLU A 127 -10.15 -8.33 -3.29
CA GLU A 127 -11.06 -7.19 -3.37
C GLU A 127 -10.27 -5.88 -3.26
N SER A 128 -10.51 -4.96 -4.18
CA SER A 128 -9.97 -3.60 -4.14
C SER A 128 -11.08 -2.61 -3.79
N TRP A 129 -10.89 -1.88 -2.70
CA TRP A 129 -11.79 -0.86 -2.18
C TRP A 129 -11.14 0.51 -2.36
N ILE A 130 -11.60 1.28 -3.34
CA ILE A 130 -11.05 2.57 -3.71
C ILE A 130 -11.87 3.67 -3.05
N VAL A 131 -11.20 4.53 -2.29
CA VAL A 131 -11.77 5.60 -1.49
C VAL A 131 -11.34 6.95 -2.09
N GLY A 132 -12.29 7.87 -2.23
CA GLY A 132 -12.03 9.24 -2.67
C GLY A 132 -11.66 10.18 -1.52
N ARG A 133 -12.10 11.43 -1.61
CA ARG A 133 -11.82 12.48 -0.60
C ARG A 133 -13.06 12.81 0.24
N SER A 134 -14.23 12.31 -0.14
CA SER A 134 -15.50 12.58 0.54
C SER A 134 -15.76 11.57 1.66
N THR A 135 -15.83 12.05 2.89
CA THR A 135 -16.26 11.23 4.05
C THR A 135 -17.69 10.73 3.88
N VAL A 136 -18.55 11.43 3.14
CA VAL A 136 -19.92 10.99 2.82
C VAL A 136 -19.89 9.80 1.87
N ALA A 137 -19.11 9.87 0.79
CA ALA A 137 -18.96 8.76 -0.15
C ALA A 137 -18.30 7.54 0.51
N ALA A 138 -17.32 7.77 1.39
CA ALA A 138 -16.69 6.71 2.19
C ALA A 138 -17.70 5.99 3.11
N ARG A 139 -18.58 6.71 3.82
CA ARG A 139 -19.65 6.09 4.62
C ARG A 139 -20.61 5.26 3.78
N GLN A 140 -20.94 5.69 2.56
CA GLN A 140 -21.76 4.89 1.63
C GLN A 140 -21.02 3.63 1.17
N LEU A 141 -19.71 3.73 0.95
CA LEU A 141 -18.87 2.59 0.65
C LEU A 141 -18.81 1.60 1.82
N ASP A 142 -18.78 2.08 3.06
CA ASP A 142 -18.84 1.24 4.28
C ASP A 142 -20.14 0.43 4.34
N GLN A 143 -21.28 1.06 4.04
CA GLN A 143 -22.55 0.35 3.95
C GLN A 143 -22.52 -0.73 2.86
N LYS A 144 -21.91 -0.44 1.71
CA LYS A 144 -21.72 -1.42 0.64
C LYS A 144 -20.84 -2.58 1.08
N TYR A 145 -19.72 -2.30 1.73
CA TYR A 145 -18.84 -3.30 2.31
C TYR A 145 -19.58 -4.24 3.27
N CYS A 146 -20.34 -3.70 4.21
CA CYS A 146 -21.09 -4.51 5.15
C CYS A 146 -22.20 -5.35 4.49
N ARG A 147 -22.83 -4.86 3.41
CA ARG A 147 -23.76 -5.68 2.59
C ARG A 147 -23.03 -6.85 1.91
N VAL A 148 -21.86 -6.60 1.32
CA VAL A 148 -21.05 -7.66 0.71
C VAL A 148 -20.61 -8.68 1.76
N ARG A 149 -20.12 -8.22 2.92
CA ARG A 149 -19.75 -9.11 4.03
C ARG A 149 -20.95 -9.93 4.51
N LYS A 150 -22.14 -9.33 4.67
CA LYS A 150 -23.37 -10.06 5.06
C LYS A 150 -23.78 -11.12 4.06
N LYS A 151 -23.57 -10.88 2.76
CA LYS A 151 -23.82 -11.87 1.71
C LYS A 151 -22.83 -13.05 1.79
N LYS A 152 -21.56 -12.77 2.05
CA LYS A 152 -20.50 -13.79 2.18
C LYS A 152 -20.56 -14.55 3.51
N ASP A 153 -21.00 -13.88 4.57
CA ASP A 153 -21.24 -14.45 5.91
C ASP A 153 -22.62 -14.03 6.43
N PRO A 154 -23.66 -14.86 6.24
CA PRO A 154 -25.00 -14.58 6.73
C PRO A 154 -25.10 -14.45 8.26
N ALA A 155 -24.13 -14.92 9.04
CA ALA A 155 -24.13 -14.76 10.49
C ALA A 155 -23.66 -13.35 10.93
N LEU A 156 -23.02 -12.58 10.04
CA LEU A 156 -22.52 -11.25 10.35
C LEU A 156 -23.66 -10.29 10.74
N ARG A 157 -23.43 -9.53 11.81
CA ARG A 157 -24.30 -8.43 12.23
C ARG A 157 -23.86 -7.14 11.54
N VAL A 158 -24.75 -6.56 10.74
CA VAL A 158 -24.45 -5.34 9.97
C VAL A 158 -24.05 -4.18 10.86
N ARG A 159 -24.69 -4.01 12.03
CA ARG A 159 -24.34 -2.98 13.01
C ARG A 159 -22.88 -3.06 13.44
N ASP A 160 -22.40 -4.26 13.75
CA ASP A 160 -21.03 -4.46 14.25
C ASP A 160 -20.00 -4.23 13.13
N CYS A 161 -20.37 -4.59 11.90
CA CYS A 161 -19.56 -4.27 10.74
C CYS A 161 -19.46 -2.75 10.50
N LEU A 162 -20.55 -2.00 10.67
CA LEU A 162 -20.50 -0.54 10.51
C LEU A 162 -19.70 0.16 11.62
N SER A 163 -19.58 -0.45 12.80
CA SER A 163 -18.77 0.05 13.92
C SER A 163 -17.33 -0.46 13.93
N ARG A 164 -16.86 -1.07 12.83
CA ARG A 164 -15.49 -1.60 12.74
C ARG A 164 -14.45 -0.48 12.80
N GLY A 165 -13.27 -0.79 13.35
CA GLY A 165 -12.08 0.05 13.23
C GLY A 165 -11.58 0.12 11.77
N HIS A 166 -10.73 1.11 11.49
CA HIS A 166 -10.14 1.39 10.16
C HIS A 166 -11.20 1.35 9.04
N ASN A 167 -12.29 2.09 9.24
CA ASN A 167 -13.36 2.22 8.25
C ASN A 167 -12.95 3.10 7.07
N PHE A 168 -13.72 3.12 5.98
CA PHE A 168 -13.28 3.89 4.82
C PHE A 168 -13.21 5.39 5.10
N VAL A 169 -13.90 5.88 6.14
CA VAL A 169 -13.73 7.26 6.61
C VAL A 169 -12.31 7.48 7.15
N SER A 170 -11.70 6.51 7.84
CA SER A 170 -10.29 6.65 8.29
C SER A 170 -9.31 6.76 7.12
N TYR A 171 -9.60 6.09 6.00
CA TYR A 171 -8.81 6.23 4.75
C TYR A 171 -9.04 7.56 4.00
N VAL A 172 -10.05 8.33 4.39
CA VAL A 172 -10.19 9.72 3.91
C VAL A 172 -9.39 10.68 4.80
N THR A 173 -9.34 10.41 6.10
CA THR A 173 -8.78 11.33 7.09
C THR A 173 -7.29 11.09 7.33
N ASP A 174 -6.90 9.84 7.59
CA ASP A 174 -5.65 9.47 8.26
C ASP A 174 -4.81 8.47 7.46
N ASP A 175 -5.45 7.55 6.71
CA ASP A 175 -4.76 6.47 6.00
C ASP A 175 -4.69 6.72 4.48
N SER A 176 -3.64 6.21 3.84
CA SER A 176 -3.43 6.36 2.38
C SER A 176 -3.73 5.07 1.63
N ALA A 177 -3.18 3.94 2.07
CA ALA A 177 -3.43 2.64 1.49
C ALA A 177 -3.19 1.54 2.53
N GLY A 178 -3.65 0.32 2.25
CA GLY A 178 -3.34 -0.82 3.10
C GLY A 178 -3.99 -2.12 2.68
N LEU A 179 -3.30 -3.22 2.99
CA LEU A 179 -3.82 -4.58 2.89
C LEU A 179 -4.45 -5.05 4.21
N ASN A 180 -5.64 -5.62 4.10
CA ASN A 180 -6.27 -6.45 5.13
C ASN A 180 -6.36 -7.90 4.64
N THR A 181 -5.55 -8.76 5.27
CA THR A 181 -5.52 -10.20 5.01
C THR A 181 -6.56 -10.92 5.87
N ARG A 182 -7.50 -11.63 5.24
CA ARG A 182 -8.52 -12.45 5.89
C ARG A 182 -8.09 -13.91 5.77
N ARG A 183 -7.66 -14.53 6.86
CA ARG A 183 -7.20 -15.94 6.92
C ARG A 183 -7.21 -16.51 8.34
N ASN A 184 -8.00 -15.97 9.26
CA ASN A 184 -7.95 -16.40 10.67
C ASN A 184 -8.61 -17.78 10.88
N GLU A 185 -8.25 -18.47 11.95
CA GLU A 185 -8.80 -19.80 12.32
C GLU A 185 -10.32 -19.80 12.54
N ASN A 186 -10.91 -18.64 12.86
CA ASN A 186 -12.34 -18.45 13.06
C ASN A 186 -13.07 -17.88 11.83
N GLU A 187 -12.36 -17.66 10.71
CA GLU A 187 -12.95 -17.11 9.50
C GLU A 187 -13.34 -18.22 8.52
N LYS A 188 -14.60 -18.21 8.10
CA LYS A 188 -15.14 -19.13 7.08
C LYS A 188 -14.69 -18.77 5.66
N TRP A 189 -14.17 -17.57 5.47
CA TRP A 189 -13.74 -17.04 4.19
C TRP A 189 -12.33 -16.46 4.32
N SER A 190 -11.50 -16.70 3.31
CA SER A 190 -10.16 -16.14 3.22
C SER A 190 -9.96 -15.37 1.93
N GLY A 191 -9.19 -14.30 1.99
CA GLY A 191 -8.90 -13.44 0.84
C GLY A 191 -8.14 -12.18 1.24
N PHE A 192 -7.90 -11.34 0.24
CA PHE A 192 -7.14 -10.10 0.35
C PHE A 192 -8.06 -8.91 0.11
N LEU A 193 -8.02 -7.93 1.00
CA LEU A 193 -8.76 -6.68 0.85
C LEU A 193 -7.75 -5.55 0.81
N ILE A 194 -7.56 -4.94 -0.35
CA ILE A 194 -6.70 -3.77 -0.47
C ILE A 194 -7.57 -2.53 -0.50
N THR A 195 -7.26 -1.58 0.37
CA THR A 195 -7.91 -0.27 0.40
C THR A 195 -6.94 0.77 -0.14
N MET A 196 -7.40 1.61 -1.06
CA MET A 196 -6.60 2.67 -1.69
C MET A 196 -7.33 4.00 -1.57
N SER A 197 -6.71 4.99 -0.95
CA SER A 197 -7.15 6.39 -0.96
C SER A 197 -6.67 7.07 -2.23
N GLY A 198 -7.47 7.98 -2.78
CA GLY A 198 -7.09 8.87 -3.88
C GLY A 198 -6.53 10.21 -3.42
N LYS A 199 -6.19 10.35 -2.14
CA LYS A 199 -5.85 11.64 -1.54
C LYS A 199 -4.34 11.90 -1.52
N TYR A 200 -3.55 10.93 -1.06
CA TYR A 200 -2.10 11.04 -0.86
C TYR A 200 -1.44 9.68 -1.13
N PRO A 201 -0.73 9.50 -2.25
CA PRO A 201 -0.78 10.33 -3.46
C PRO A 201 -2.15 10.27 -4.17
N GLY A 202 -2.50 11.32 -4.90
CA GLY A 202 -3.61 11.34 -5.85
C GLY A 202 -3.26 10.67 -7.18
N PRO A 203 -4.27 10.31 -8.01
CA PRO A 203 -4.07 9.51 -9.23
C PRO A 203 -3.24 10.18 -10.34
N GLU A 204 -2.95 11.47 -10.22
CA GLU A 204 -2.13 12.23 -11.16
C GLU A 204 -0.66 12.30 -10.72
N GLU A 205 -0.34 11.86 -9.51
CA GLU A 205 1.00 11.91 -8.93
C GLU A 205 1.81 10.66 -9.30
N GLU A 206 3.13 10.83 -9.48
CA GLU A 206 4.07 9.76 -9.85
C GLU A 206 4.02 8.58 -8.85
N ASP A 207 3.78 8.89 -7.57
CA ASP A 207 3.81 7.91 -6.48
C ASP A 207 2.52 7.07 -6.36
N TYR A 208 1.42 7.45 -7.03
CA TYR A 208 0.17 6.67 -6.98
C TYR A 208 0.35 5.23 -7.48
N LEU A 209 1.21 5.08 -8.47
CA LEU A 209 1.51 3.82 -9.14
C LEU A 209 2.26 2.87 -8.21
N PRO A 210 3.45 3.24 -7.67
CA PRO A 210 4.14 2.46 -6.66
C PRO A 210 3.26 2.03 -5.50
N VAL A 211 2.38 2.89 -4.97
CA VAL A 211 1.53 2.53 -3.82
C VAL A 211 0.56 1.38 -4.17
N ILE A 212 -0.07 1.39 -5.34
CA ILE A 212 -0.94 0.27 -5.76
C ILE A 212 -0.15 -1.03 -5.86
N LEU A 213 1.06 -0.95 -6.44
CA LEU A 213 1.94 -2.11 -6.59
C LEU A 213 2.44 -2.63 -5.23
N HIS A 214 2.74 -1.72 -4.30
CA HIS A 214 3.17 -2.02 -2.94
C HIS A 214 2.10 -2.85 -2.21
N GLU A 215 0.85 -2.37 -2.19
CA GLU A 215 -0.24 -3.10 -1.54
C GLU A 215 -0.56 -4.44 -2.22
N TYR A 216 -0.45 -4.50 -3.55
CA TYR A 216 -0.61 -5.77 -4.25
C TYR A 216 0.49 -6.77 -3.86
N PHE A 217 1.74 -6.30 -3.71
CA PHE A 217 2.85 -7.15 -3.34
C PHE A 217 2.70 -7.73 -1.93
N HIS A 218 2.11 -6.98 -0.99
CA HIS A 218 1.72 -7.54 0.31
C HIS A 218 0.76 -8.73 0.14
N GLY A 219 -0.18 -8.65 -0.80
CA GLY A 219 -1.08 -9.77 -1.14
C GLY A 219 -0.32 -10.99 -1.65
N TYR A 220 0.68 -10.77 -2.52
CA TYR A 220 1.60 -11.82 -2.97
C TYR A 220 2.39 -12.44 -1.81
N GLN A 221 3.00 -11.64 -0.93
CA GLN A 221 3.74 -12.13 0.23
C GLN A 221 2.84 -12.97 1.14
N HIS A 222 1.65 -12.47 1.47
CA HIS A 222 0.72 -13.17 2.34
C HIS A 222 0.14 -14.44 1.71
N ALA A 223 -0.02 -14.51 0.38
CA ALA A 223 -0.47 -15.72 -0.29
C ALA A 223 0.47 -16.91 -0.04
N HIS A 224 1.76 -16.67 0.15
CA HIS A 224 2.75 -17.71 0.42
C HIS A 224 2.86 -18.10 1.90
N ILE A 225 2.05 -17.50 2.78
CA ILE A 225 1.95 -17.87 4.19
C ILE A 225 0.67 -18.68 4.39
N VAL A 226 0.81 -20.00 4.44
CA VAL A 226 -0.34 -20.94 4.42
C VAL A 226 -1.10 -21.01 5.74
N SER A 227 -0.44 -20.73 6.87
CA SER A 227 -1.04 -20.89 8.21
C SER A 227 -2.26 -19.99 8.43
N ARG A 228 -3.27 -20.52 9.13
CA ARG A 228 -4.41 -19.72 9.63
C ARG A 228 -4.16 -19.07 10.98
N LYS A 229 -3.16 -19.54 11.72
CA LYS A 229 -2.86 -19.08 13.07
C LYS A 229 -2.22 -17.69 13.02
N SER A 230 -2.87 -16.68 13.60
CA SER A 230 -2.40 -15.29 13.46
C SER A 230 -0.96 -15.11 13.94
N SER A 231 -0.60 -15.73 15.08
CA SER A 231 0.76 -15.60 15.63
C SER A 231 1.84 -16.17 14.70
N VAL A 232 1.55 -17.25 13.96
CA VAL A 232 2.50 -17.82 12.98
C VAL A 232 2.65 -16.89 11.78
N ARG A 233 1.55 -16.32 11.29
CA ARG A 233 1.63 -15.36 10.17
C ARG A 233 2.33 -14.07 10.58
N GLU A 234 2.13 -13.63 11.81
CA GLU A 234 2.79 -12.44 12.37
C GLU A 234 4.31 -12.66 12.48
N SER A 235 4.75 -13.81 12.97
CA SER A 235 6.19 -14.13 13.05
C SER A 235 6.84 -14.28 11.68
N LEU A 236 6.09 -14.69 10.64
CA LEU A 236 6.62 -14.87 9.29
C LEU A 236 6.58 -13.60 8.42
N ASN A 237 5.87 -12.56 8.83
CA ASN A 237 5.76 -11.32 8.05
C ASN A 237 5.85 -10.07 8.92
N ARG A 238 4.84 -9.84 9.79
CA ARG A 238 4.69 -8.55 10.50
C ARG A 238 5.81 -8.26 11.49
N GLN A 239 6.43 -9.27 12.09
CA GLN A 239 7.56 -9.05 13.02
C GLN A 239 8.87 -8.70 12.30
N HIS A 240 8.89 -8.77 10.96
CA HIS A 240 10.06 -8.49 10.12
C HIS A 240 9.72 -7.41 9.09
N PRO A 241 9.64 -6.14 9.49
CA PRO A 241 9.11 -5.09 8.61
C PRO A 241 10.04 -4.81 7.42
N TRP A 242 11.35 -5.01 7.60
CA TRP A 242 12.32 -4.93 6.50
C TRP A 242 11.99 -5.92 5.37
N TRP A 243 11.42 -7.08 5.72
CA TRP A 243 10.99 -8.09 4.77
C TRP A 243 9.61 -7.74 4.20
N ALA A 244 8.65 -7.42 5.07
CA ALA A 244 7.28 -7.09 4.66
C ALA A 244 7.25 -5.79 3.84
N GLU A 245 7.48 -4.65 4.48
CA GLU A 245 7.40 -3.31 3.88
C GLU A 245 8.58 -3.04 2.94
N GLY A 246 9.80 -3.39 3.35
CA GLY A 246 10.98 -3.18 2.51
C GLY A 246 10.95 -4.01 1.24
N GLY A 247 10.46 -5.26 1.33
CA GLY A 247 10.23 -6.12 0.17
C GLY A 247 9.14 -5.59 -0.74
N ALA A 248 8.00 -5.18 -0.19
CA ALA A 248 6.90 -4.58 -0.95
C ALA A 248 7.34 -3.30 -1.68
N GLU A 249 8.06 -2.43 -0.98
CA GLU A 249 8.55 -1.17 -1.53
C GLU A 249 9.55 -1.39 -2.66
N TYR A 250 10.59 -2.19 -2.45
CA TYR A 250 11.58 -2.49 -3.50
C TYR A 250 10.92 -3.09 -4.74
N MET A 251 10.01 -4.05 -4.55
CA MET A 251 9.37 -4.75 -5.65
C MET A 251 8.40 -3.85 -6.42
N ALA A 252 7.66 -2.99 -5.72
CA ALA A 252 6.79 -1.99 -6.33
C ALA A 252 7.60 -1.00 -7.19
N GLN A 253 8.68 -0.44 -6.62
CA GLN A 253 9.54 0.52 -7.31
C GLN A 253 10.25 -0.13 -8.52
N LEU A 254 10.69 -1.38 -8.38
CA LEU A 254 11.30 -2.14 -9.48
C LEU A 254 10.30 -2.36 -10.63
N LEU A 255 9.07 -2.79 -10.32
CA LEU A 255 8.07 -3.00 -11.35
C LEU A 255 7.63 -1.67 -11.99
N CYS A 256 7.51 -0.60 -11.20
CA CYS A 256 7.25 0.75 -11.68
C CYS A 256 8.34 1.21 -12.66
N SER A 257 9.62 1.01 -12.32
CA SER A 257 10.76 1.41 -13.16
C SER A 257 10.80 0.75 -14.55
N ARG A 258 10.09 -0.37 -14.72
CA ARG A 258 10.02 -1.13 -15.98
C ARG A 258 8.83 -0.73 -16.85
N GLN A 259 8.02 0.24 -16.40
CA GLN A 259 6.83 0.65 -17.13
C GLN A 259 7.16 1.62 -18.26
N PRO A 260 6.42 1.58 -19.39
CA PRO A 260 6.60 2.53 -20.47
C PRO A 260 6.43 3.97 -19.97
N GLY A 261 7.34 4.86 -20.40
CA GLY A 261 7.31 6.27 -20.04
C GLY A 261 7.95 6.62 -18.69
N VAL A 262 8.35 5.63 -17.88
CA VAL A 262 9.11 5.89 -16.66
C VAL A 262 10.56 6.24 -17.01
N ARG A 263 11.05 7.32 -16.41
CA ARG A 263 12.36 7.91 -16.71
C ARG A 263 13.53 6.95 -16.41
N THR A 264 14.57 6.99 -17.24
CA THR A 264 15.81 6.24 -17.00
C THR A 264 16.42 6.61 -15.65
N GLY A 265 16.85 5.59 -14.90
CA GLY A 265 17.45 5.77 -13.57
C GLY A 265 16.45 6.04 -12.44
N TYR A 266 15.13 5.95 -12.69
CA TYR A 266 14.09 6.08 -11.67
C TYR A 266 14.39 5.24 -10.43
N LEU A 267 14.53 3.91 -10.59
CA LEU A 267 14.75 3.00 -9.46
C LEU A 267 15.99 3.38 -8.66
N ARG A 268 17.12 3.64 -9.33
CA ARG A 268 18.36 4.04 -8.66
C ARG A 268 18.15 5.31 -7.84
N GLN A 269 17.51 6.32 -8.40
CA GLN A 269 17.29 7.59 -7.69
C GLN A 269 16.32 7.45 -6.53
N THR A 270 15.27 6.62 -6.65
CA THR A 270 14.34 6.33 -5.56
C THR A 270 15.07 5.60 -4.44
N MET A 271 15.82 4.55 -4.76
CA MET A 271 16.62 3.80 -3.78
C MET A 271 17.71 4.67 -3.14
N ASP A 272 18.40 5.53 -3.91
CA ASP A 272 19.39 6.47 -3.37
C ASP A 272 18.75 7.47 -2.39
N ARG A 273 17.51 7.93 -2.68
CA ARG A 273 16.77 8.84 -1.78
C ARG A 273 16.41 8.13 -0.47
N GLN A 274 15.93 6.90 -0.54
CA GLN A 274 15.59 6.13 0.65
C GLN A 274 16.84 5.70 1.43
N LEU A 275 17.96 5.41 0.76
CA LEU A 275 19.23 5.12 1.43
C LEU A 275 19.71 6.29 2.30
N LYS A 276 19.40 7.53 1.93
CA LYS A 276 19.74 8.71 2.75
C LYS A 276 19.03 8.71 4.10
N SER A 277 17.86 8.09 4.24
CA SER A 277 17.20 7.95 5.55
C SER A 277 17.86 6.92 6.46
N LEU A 278 18.87 6.17 5.99
CA LEU A 278 19.72 5.37 6.87
C LEU A 278 20.58 6.23 7.80
N GLY A 279 20.80 7.51 7.48
CA GLY A 279 21.49 8.44 8.38
C GLY A 279 20.75 8.65 9.70
N ASP A 280 19.48 8.24 9.79
CA ASP A 280 18.66 8.29 11.00
C ASP A 280 18.77 7.01 11.85
N LEU A 281 19.53 6.00 11.41
CA LEU A 281 19.77 4.78 12.18
C LEU A 281 20.95 4.95 13.13
N PRO A 282 20.82 4.53 14.40
CA PRO A 282 21.94 4.43 15.33
C PRO A 282 23.08 3.56 14.77
N ASP A 283 24.31 3.97 15.08
CA ASP A 283 25.49 3.18 14.73
C ASP A 283 25.39 1.76 15.34
N ASN A 284 25.66 0.75 14.50
CA ASN A 284 25.63 -0.68 14.82
C ASN A 284 24.24 -1.34 14.95
N GLU A 285 23.15 -0.68 14.56
CA GLU A 285 21.84 -1.33 14.44
C GLU A 285 21.66 -1.98 13.06
N ARG A 286 21.25 -3.25 13.03
CA ARG A 286 20.91 -3.92 11.76
C ARG A 286 19.44 -3.65 11.45
N ILE A 287 19.14 -3.33 10.20
CA ILE A 287 17.76 -3.16 9.71
C ILE A 287 16.89 -4.41 10.00
N SER A 288 17.49 -5.60 10.04
CA SER A 288 16.81 -6.85 10.38
C SER A 288 16.25 -6.90 11.80
N ASP A 289 16.81 -6.08 12.69
CA ASP A 289 16.58 -6.14 14.13
C ASP A 289 15.61 -5.03 14.59
N ILE A 290 15.18 -4.14 13.68
CA ILE A 290 14.27 -3.01 13.94
C ILE A 290 12.81 -3.49 13.91
N PRO A 291 12.08 -3.51 15.05
CA PRO A 291 10.67 -3.90 15.08
C PRO A 291 9.76 -2.75 14.58
N TYR A 292 8.47 -3.04 14.40
CA TYR A 292 7.46 -1.98 14.43
C TYR A 292 7.42 -1.42 15.87
N ALA A 293 8.01 -0.25 16.10
CA ALA A 293 7.99 0.41 17.40
C ALA A 293 6.90 1.50 17.46
N GLU A 294 6.31 1.71 18.65
CA GLU A 294 5.24 2.70 18.87
C GLU A 294 5.70 4.16 18.70
N ASN A 295 7.00 4.48 18.77
CA ASN A 295 7.47 5.87 18.77
C ASN A 295 8.85 6.12 18.11
N VAL A 296 9.29 5.27 17.18
CA VAL A 296 10.60 5.46 16.54
C VAL A 296 10.43 6.14 15.18
N ARG A 297 10.98 7.35 15.06
CA ARG A 297 11.11 8.13 13.80
C ARG A 297 11.94 7.42 12.72
N SER A 298 12.53 6.27 13.01
CA SER A 298 13.26 5.38 12.10
C SER A 298 12.63 3.99 12.00
N SER A 299 11.34 3.86 12.33
CA SER A 299 10.60 2.64 11.99
C SER A 299 10.68 2.40 10.48
N PRO A 300 10.72 1.15 9.98
CA PRO A 300 10.49 0.79 8.57
C PRO A 300 9.32 1.55 7.90
N LEU A 301 8.40 2.07 8.71
CA LEU A 301 7.47 3.13 8.32
C LEU A 301 8.11 4.42 7.81
N THR A 302 9.41 4.71 7.87
CA THR A 302 10.08 5.84 7.19
C THR A 302 10.29 5.56 5.72
N TRP A 303 10.32 4.29 5.32
CA TRP A 303 10.31 3.89 3.92
C TRP A 303 8.92 4.11 3.30
N GLY A 304 7.85 4.13 4.11
CA GLY A 304 6.47 4.46 3.71
C GLY A 304 5.94 5.85 4.12
N ARG A 305 6.46 6.50 5.18
CA ARG A 305 6.04 7.84 5.65
C ARG A 305 6.56 8.96 4.76
N GLY A 306 7.57 8.69 3.93
CA GLY A 306 7.97 9.59 2.85
C GLY A 306 6.86 9.87 1.83
N LEU A 307 5.77 9.09 1.85
CA LEU A 307 4.60 9.25 0.97
C LEU A 307 3.36 9.81 1.69
N SER A 308 3.42 10.05 3.01
CA SER A 308 2.28 10.60 3.77
C SER A 308 2.48 12.05 4.25
N HIS A 309 3.59 12.69 3.90
CA HIS A 309 3.86 14.12 4.16
C HIS A 309 4.38 14.84 2.89
N PHE A 310 3.67 14.66 1.78
CA PHE A 310 3.61 15.61 0.67
C PHE A 310 2.15 15.94 0.36
#